data_AF-A0A8T4YUB5-F1
#
_entry.id   AF-A0A8T4YUB5-F1
#
_cell.length_a   1.000
_cell.length_b   1.000
_cell.length_c   1.000
_cell.angle_alpha   90.00
_cell.angle_beta   90.00
_cell.angle_gamma   90.00
#
_symmetry.space_group_name_H-M   'P 1'
#
loop_
_entity.id
_entity.type
_entity.pdbx_description
1 polymer ?
#
loop_
_entity_poly.entity_id
_entity_poly.type
_entity_poly.pdbx_seq_one_letter_code
_entity_poly.pdbx_strand_id
1 'polypeptide(L)' 'MSFEYVIIGGSVGGVGAVEAIRGIDNTGSLAVMSEESFPQYSKPMISEYVSERVRLEGIVYRPVKFWEEN' A
#
# COMPACT_ATOMS: atom_id res chain seq x y z
N MET A 1 -20.17 9.33 -1.21
CA MET A 1 -18.80 9.93 -1.20
C MET A 1 -18.25 9.79 -2.61
N SER A 2 -17.55 10.82 -3.10
CA SER A 2 -16.86 10.80 -4.40
C SER A 2 -15.37 10.91 -4.13
N PHE A 3 -14.55 10.15 -4.85
CA PHE A 3 -13.10 10.25 -4.83
C PHE A 3 -12.62 10.77 -6.19
N GLU A 4 -11.62 11.64 -6.20
CA GLU A 4 -10.98 12.10 -7.44
C GLU A 4 -10.13 11.00 -8.07
N TYR A 5 -9.51 10.18 -7.22
CA TYR A 5 -8.70 9.04 -7.65
C TYR A 5 -9.19 7.75 -6.97
N VAL A 6 -9.41 6.72 -7.77
CA VAL A 6 -9.69 5.37 -7.28
C VAL A 6 -8.64 4.43 -7.85
N ILE A 7 -7.87 3.78 -6.97
CA ILE A 7 -6.86 2.79 -7.32
C ILE A 7 -7.41 1.40 -6.95
N ILE A 8 -7.47 0.50 -7.92
CA ILE A 8 -7.86 -0.90 -7.70
C ILE A 8 -6.59 -1.76 -7.62
N GLY A 9 -6.35 -2.30 -6.44
CA GLY A 9 -5.15 -3.07 -6.07
C GLY A 9 -4.17 -2.23 -5.25
N GLY A 10 -3.94 -2.62 -3.99
CA GLY A 10 -3.05 -1.90 -3.06
C GLY A 10 -1.61 -2.41 -2.99
N SER A 11 -1.21 -3.36 -3.85
CA SER A 11 0.16 -3.89 -3.87
C SER A 11 1.17 -2.83 -4.34
N VAL A 12 2.42 -3.22 -4.65
CA VAL A 12 3.51 -2.29 -4.99
C VAL A 12 3.14 -1.26 -6.06
N GLY A 13 2.38 -1.67 -7.08
CA GLY A 13 1.90 -0.75 -8.13
C GLY A 13 0.91 0.28 -7.61
N GLY A 14 -0.01 -0.11 -6.72
CA GLY A 14 -0.97 0.80 -6.10
C GLY A 14 -0.30 1.78 -5.15
N VAL A 15 0.66 1.32 -4.33
CA VAL A 15 1.49 2.19 -3.48
C VAL A 15 2.25 3.21 -4.33
N GLY A 16 2.89 2.77 -5.41
CA GLY A 16 3.61 3.67 -6.32
C GLY A 16 2.69 4.69 -6.99
N ALA A 17 1.45 4.31 -7.32
CA ALA A 17 0.46 5.24 -7.85
C ALA A 17 0.04 6.29 -6.81
N VAL A 18 -0.16 5.91 -5.54
CA VAL A 18 -0.44 6.87 -4.45
C VAL A 18 0.71 7.88 -4.32
N GLU A 19 1.95 7.39 -4.26
CA GLU A 19 3.12 8.26 -4.12
C GLU A 19 3.28 9.22 -5.32
N ALA A 20 3.05 8.72 -6.54
CA ALA A 20 3.10 9.55 -7.73
C ALA A 20 2.01 10.63 -7.74
N ILE A 21 0.77 10.27 -7.37
CA ILE A 21 -0.34 11.23 -7.24
C ILE A 21 0.02 12.27 -6.19
N ARG A 22 0.48 11.87 -5.00
CA ARG A 22 0.81 12.79 -3.91
C ARG A 22 2.00 13.69 -4.23
N GLY A 23 2.92 13.24 -5.09
CA GLY A 23 3.97 14.09 -5.64
C GLY A 23 3.47 15.26 -6.51
N ILE A 24 2.24 15.18 -7.05
CA ILE A 24 1.65 16.17 -7.97
C ILE A 24 0.46 16.89 -7.32
N ASP A 25 -0.41 16.15 -6.64
CA ASP A 25 -1.62 16.57 -5.98
C ASP A 25 -1.67 16.02 -4.55
N ASN A 26 -1.33 16.89 -3.60
CA ASN A 26 -1.29 16.56 -2.18
C ASN A 26 -2.65 16.59 -1.48
N THR A 27 -3.71 17.06 -2.15
CA THR A 27 -5.01 17.34 -1.50
C THR A 27 -6.17 16.59 -2.10
N GLY A 28 -6.05 16.13 -3.34
CA GLY A 28 -7.12 15.40 -4.03
C GLY A 28 -7.50 14.12 -3.28
N SER A 29 -8.79 13.88 -3.17
CA SER A 29 -9.38 12.73 -2.49
C SER A 29 -9.03 11.41 -3.21
N LEU A 30 -8.52 10.43 -2.47
CA LEU A 30 -8.04 9.17 -3.03
C LEU A 30 -8.58 7.98 -2.23
N ALA A 31 -8.94 6.91 -2.94
CA ALA A 31 -9.26 5.62 -2.35
C ALA A 31 -8.43 4.51 -2.99
N VAL A 32 -7.88 3.62 -2.16
CA VAL A 32 -7.27 2.36 -2.60
C VAL A 32 -8.19 1.22 -2.20
N MET A 33 -8.66 0.45 -3.18
CA MET A 33 -9.48 -0.72 -2.97
C MET A 33 -8.65 -1.98 -3.20
N SER A 34 -8.72 -2.91 -2.26
CA SER A 34 -7.99 -4.19 -2.33
C SER A 34 -8.91 -5.30 -1.86
N GLU A 35 -8.79 -6.48 -2.48
CA GLU A 35 -9.47 -7.70 -2.02
C GLU A 35 -8.81 -8.23 -0.73
N GLU A 36 -7.51 -7.99 -0.56
CA GLU A 36 -6.77 -8.41 0.63
C GLU A 36 -7.14 -7.56 1.86
N SER A 37 -7.57 -8.22 2.94
CA SER A 37 -7.95 -7.58 4.21
C SER A 37 -6.77 -7.24 5.11
N PHE A 38 -5.54 -7.40 4.63
CA PHE A 38 -4.30 -7.19 5.37
C PHE A 38 -3.54 -5.97 4.83
N PRO A 39 -2.70 -5.31 5.66
CA PRO A 39 -1.79 -4.27 5.19
C PRO A 39 -0.95 -4.78 4.02
N GLN A 40 -0.76 -3.98 2.99
CA GLN A 40 -0.16 -4.47 1.76
C GLN A 40 1.33 -4.77 1.96
N TYR A 41 1.73 -5.95 1.50
CA TYR A 41 3.03 -6.54 1.77
C TYR A 41 3.70 -7.08 0.51
N SER A 42 5.01 -7.23 0.60
CA SER A 42 5.86 -7.81 -0.43
C SER A 42 5.59 -9.30 -0.55
N LYS A 43 4.77 -9.67 -1.55
CA LYS A 43 4.53 -11.07 -1.90
C LYS A 43 5.82 -11.86 -2.19
N PRO A 44 6.86 -11.28 -2.84
CA PRO A 44 8.14 -11.96 -2.98
C PRO A 44 8.83 -12.31 -1.66
N MET A 45 8.57 -11.56 -0.58
CA MET A 45 9.20 -11.79 0.74
C MET A 45 8.49 -12.88 1.57
N ILE A 46 7.42 -13.49 1.06
CA ILE A 46 6.73 -14.58 1.76
C ILE A 46 7.68 -15.74 2.05
N SER A 47 8.59 -16.09 1.12
CA SER A 47 9.58 -17.15 1.35
C SER A 47 10.52 -16.83 2.52
N GLU A 48 10.93 -15.57 2.65
CA GLU A 48 11.80 -15.12 3.73
C GLU A 48 11.05 -15.14 5.07
N TYR A 49 9.76 -14.81 5.07
CA TYR A 49 8.92 -14.88 6.27
C TYR A 49 8.72 -16.33 6.72
N VAL A 50 8.38 -17.24 5.79
CA VAL A 50 8.19 -18.67 6.08
C VAL A 50 9.49 -19.33 6.53
N SER A 51 10.65 -18.86 6.06
CA SER A 51 11.97 -19.33 6.50
C SER A 51 12.48 -18.63 7.77
N GLU A 52 11.65 -17.83 8.44
CA GLU A 52 11.95 -17.10 9.68
C GLU A 52 13.10 -16.09 9.57
N ARG A 53 13.50 -15.72 8.34
CA ARG A 53 14.55 -14.73 8.09
C ARG A 53 14.07 -13.30 8.25
N VAL A 54 12.77 -13.07 8.17
CA VAL A 54 12.12 -11.78 8.38
C VAL A 54 10.83 -11.97 9.17
N ARG A 55 10.46 -10.98 9.98
CA ARG A 55 9.16 -10.95 10.67
C ARG A 55 8.10 -10.32 9.77
N LEU A 56 6.82 -10.51 10.11
CA LEU A 56 5.69 -10.00 9.31
C LEU A 56 5.75 -8.47 9.14
N GLU A 57 6.20 -7.75 10.17
CA GLU A 57 6.36 -6.29 10.10
C GLU A 57 7.46 -5.85 9.14
N GLY A 58 8.38 -6.75 8.78
CA GLY A 58 9.47 -6.48 7.85
C GLY A 58 9.09 -6.71 6.38
N ILE A 59 7.89 -7.21 6.09
CA ILE A 59 7.45 -7.47 4.71
C ILE A 59 6.38 -6.50 4.22
N VAL A 60 5.78 -5.67 5.09
CA VAL A 60 4.80 -4.65 4.66
C VAL A 60 5.48 -3.56 3.81
N TYR A 61 4.81 -3.09 2.75
CA TYR A 61 5.36 -2.06 1.87
C TYR A 61 5.48 -0.70 2.57
N ARG A 62 4.47 -0.35 3.37
CA ARG A 62 4.38 0.93 4.08
C ARG A 62 3.74 0.73 5.45
N PRO A 63 4.14 1.51 6.47
CA PRO A 63 3.51 1.49 7.78
C PRO A 63 2.08 2.05 7.72
N VAL A 64 1.23 1.75 8.71
CA VAL A 64 -0.15 2.27 8.80
C VAL A 64 -0.21 3.79 8.62
N LYS A 65 0.74 4.52 9.23
CA LYS A 65 0.85 5.98 9.14
C LYS A 65 0.88 6.52 7.70
N PHE A 66 1.47 5.79 6.76
CA PHE A 66 1.47 6.17 5.35
C PHE A 66 0.06 6.31 4.78
N TRP A 67 -0.84 5.39 5.15
CA TRP A 67 -2.23 5.39 4.67
C TRP A 67 -3.12 6.40 5.40
N GLU A 68 -2.72 6.85 6.58
CA GLU A 68 -3.39 7.95 7.30
C GLU A 68 -2.98 9.32 6.76
N GLU A 69 -1.77 9.41 6.22
CA GLU A 69 -1.17 10.66 5.71
C GLU A 69 -1.45 10.91 4.22
N ASN A 70 -1.96 9.93 3.47
CA ASN A 70 -2.20 10.01 2.02
C ASN A 70 -3.60 9.56 1.63
#